data_AF-A0A1S8TTF2-F1
#
_entry.id   AF-A0A1S8TTF2-F1
#
_cell.length_a   1.000
_cell.length_b   1.000
_cell.length_c   1.000
_cell.angle_alpha   90.00
_cell.angle_beta   90.00
_cell.angle_gamma   90.00
#
_symmetry.space_group_name_H-M   'P 1'
#
loop_
_entity.id
_entity.type
_entity.pdbx_description
1 polymer ?
#
loop_
_entity_poly.entity_id
_entity_poly.type
_entity_poly.pdbx_seq_one_letter_code
_entity_poly.pdbx_strand_id
1 'polypeptide(L)'
;MISQINLTVLFNKPFWIGVFEIIEDAEYKVCKVTFGSEPREDEILEFILKQFYSLNFSNPISDLKNTFIEKKLNPKRMQRKIRQETTSKGIGTKAQITLKLQNEQCKVERKKKSKEQKEFEEQRKFDLKQKKRLKKHKGH
;
A
#
# COMPACT_ATOMS: atom_id res chain seq x y z
N MET A 1 13.14 17.62 -11.91
CA MET A 1 11.73 17.78 -11.53
C MET A 1 11.00 16.49 -11.87
N ILE A 2 10.58 15.72 -10.87
CA ILE A 2 9.77 14.52 -11.10
C ILE A 2 8.35 14.92 -10.72
N SER A 3 7.51 15.16 -11.72
CA SER A 3 6.06 15.30 -11.53
C SER A 3 5.47 13.90 -11.67
N GLN A 4 4.75 13.43 -10.65
CA GLN A 4 3.97 12.20 -10.71
C GLN A 4 2.49 12.56 -10.67
N ILE A 5 1.75 12.11 -11.69
CA ILE A 5 0.30 12.32 -11.81
C ILE A 5 -0.35 10.93 -11.82
N ASN A 6 -1.25 10.69 -10.87
CA ASN A 6 -2.05 9.47 -10.79
C ASN A 6 -3.53 9.82 -10.97
N LEU A 7 -4.24 9.05 -11.80
CA LEU A 7 -5.69 9.09 -11.88
C LEU A 7 -6.25 7.79 -11.31
N THR A 8 -7.07 7.91 -10.27
CA THR A 8 -7.83 6.78 -9.72
C THR A 8 -9.30 6.93 -10.08
N VAL A 9 -9.83 5.98 -10.83
CA VAL A 9 -11.27 5.91 -11.16
C VAL A 9 -11.94 4.91 -10.22
N LEU A 10 -12.92 5.38 -9.45
CA LEU A 10 -13.62 4.57 -8.48
C LEU A 10 -15.13 4.86 -8.49
N PHE A 11 -15.91 3.88 -8.08
CA PHE A 11 -17.35 4.04 -7.90
C PHE A 11 -17.65 4.52 -6.48
N ASN A 12 -18.25 5.69 -6.36
CA ASN A 12 -18.70 6.27 -5.09
C ASN A 12 -20.16 6.67 -5.22
N LYS A 13 -21.04 5.85 -4.63
CA LYS A 13 -22.49 5.90 -4.84
C LYS A 13 -23.04 7.36 -4.75
N PRO A 14 -23.84 7.80 -5.73
CA PRO A 14 -24.38 7.05 -6.87
C PRO A 14 -23.52 7.11 -8.14
N PHE A 15 -22.35 7.76 -8.13
CA PHE A 15 -21.61 8.12 -9.34
C PHE A 15 -20.22 7.50 -9.43
N TRP A 16 -19.69 7.43 -10.65
CA TRP A 16 -18.27 7.23 -10.87
C TRP A 16 -17.50 8.54 -10.73
N ILE A 17 -16.37 8.46 -10.05
CA ILE A 17 -15.54 9.61 -9.68
C ILE A 17 -14.09 9.31 -10.08
N GLY A 18 -13.44 10.29 -10.71
CA GLY A 18 -12.00 10.33 -10.91
C GLY A 18 -11.33 11.20 -9.86
N VAL A 19 -10.29 10.68 -9.22
CA VAL A 19 -9.43 11.45 -8.32
C VAL A 19 -8.07 11.59 -8.99
N PHE A 20 -7.70 12.83 -9.30
CA PHE A 20 -6.37 13.19 -9.79
C PHE A 20 -5.50 13.59 -8.61
N GLU A 21 -4.35 12.91 -8.49
CA GLU A 21 -3.33 13.20 -7.50
C GLU A 21 -2.06 13.64 -8.22
N ILE A 22 -1.57 14.82 -7.89
CA ILE A 22 -0.32 15.37 -8.43
C ILE A 22 0.66 15.55 -7.28
N ILE A 23 1.87 15.00 -7.47
CA ILE A 23 3.00 15.15 -6.57
C ILE A 23 4.12 15.85 -7.34
N GLU A 24 4.41 17.09 -6.97
CA GLU A 24 5.46 17.92 -7.57
C GLU A 24 6.32 18.53 -6.46
N ASP A 25 7.62 18.22 -6.45
CA ASP A 25 8.60 18.84 -5.55
C ASP A 25 8.16 18.95 -4.06
N ALA A 26 7.50 17.89 -3.56
CA ALA A 26 6.91 17.76 -2.21
C ALA A 26 5.61 18.53 -1.94
N GLU A 27 5.02 19.13 -2.96
CA GLU A 27 3.64 19.60 -2.95
C GLU A 27 2.69 18.51 -3.43
N TYR A 28 1.62 18.29 -2.67
CA TYR A 28 0.51 17.43 -3.09
C TYR A 28 -0.70 18.29 -3.47
N LYS A 29 -1.26 18.02 -4.64
CA LYS A 29 -2.46 18.67 -5.16
C LYS A 29 -3.45 17.58 -5.56
N VAL A 30 -4.72 17.75 -5.20
CA VAL A 30 -5.78 16.81 -5.53
C VAL A 30 -6.93 17.50 -6.25
N CYS A 31 -7.53 16.83 -7.22
CA CYS A 31 -8.77 17.26 -7.85
C CYS A 31 -9.74 16.09 -7.96
N LYS A 32 -11.01 16.34 -7.64
CA LYS A 32 -12.09 15.38 -7.79
C LYS A 32 -12.93 15.74 -9.01
N VAL A 33 -13.13 14.78 -9.90
CA VAL A 33 -13.99 14.88 -11.07
C VAL A 33 -15.12 13.85 -10.94
N THR A 34 -16.35 14.25 -11.21
CA THR A 34 -17.50 13.33 -11.21
C THR A 34 -17.86 13.01 -12.65
N PHE A 35 -17.77 11.72 -13.04
CA PHE A 35 -18.13 11.24 -14.38
C PHE A 35 -19.61 10.87 -14.49
N GLY A 36 -20.25 10.51 -13.37
CA GLY A 36 -21.64 10.09 -13.36
C GLY A 36 -21.76 8.59 -13.63
N SER A 37 -21.85 8.19 -14.90
CA SER A 37 -21.84 6.79 -15.34
C SER A 37 -20.43 6.21 -15.36
N GLU A 38 -20.32 4.87 -15.49
CA GLU A 38 -19.02 4.20 -15.63
C GLU A 38 -18.30 4.73 -16.87
N PRO A 39 -17.20 5.47 -16.72
CA PRO A 39 -16.53 6.08 -17.85
C PRO A 39 -15.77 5.01 -18.62
N ARG A 40 -15.87 5.04 -19.94
CA ARG A 40 -15.08 4.15 -20.80
C ARG A 40 -13.64 4.65 -20.91
N GLU A 41 -12.71 3.77 -21.30
CA GLU A 41 -11.28 4.12 -21.37
C GLU A 41 -11.00 5.26 -22.36
N ASP A 42 -11.72 5.29 -23.48
CA ASP A 42 -11.69 6.36 -24.48
C ASP A 42 -12.21 7.69 -23.92
N GLU A 43 -13.33 7.65 -23.18
CA GLU A 43 -13.90 8.84 -22.52
C GLU A 43 -12.95 9.43 -21.48
N ILE A 44 -12.25 8.58 -20.72
CA ILE A 44 -11.23 9.00 -19.75
C ILE A 44 -10.06 9.68 -20.48
N LEU A 45 -9.56 9.07 -21.56
CA LEU A 45 -8.45 9.61 -22.35
C LEU A 45 -8.81 10.97 -22.95
N GLU A 46 -10.00 11.08 -23.55
CA GLU A 46 -10.49 12.33 -24.12
C GLU A 46 -10.66 13.41 -23.05
N PHE A 47 -11.19 13.05 -21.88
CA PHE A 47 -11.30 13.94 -20.75
C PHE A 47 -9.94 14.47 -20.29
N ILE A 48 -8.94 13.59 -20.18
CA ILE A 48 -7.58 14.00 -19.81
C ILE A 48 -7.00 14.96 -20.85
N LEU A 49 -7.14 14.66 -22.14
CA LEU A 49 -6.56 15.50 -23.21
C LEU A 49 -7.23 16.89 -23.30
N LYS A 50 -8.54 16.97 -23.08
CA LYS A 50 -9.30 18.22 -23.26
C LYS A 50 -9.45 19.03 -21.99
N GLN A 51 -9.70 18.39 -20.86
CA GLN A 51 -10.15 19.07 -19.63
C GLN A 51 -9.07 19.15 -18.54
N PHE A 52 -7.99 18.38 -18.62
CA PHE A 52 -7.00 18.30 -17.53
C PHE A 52 -6.44 19.66 -17.08
N TYR A 53 -6.06 20.52 -18.05
CA TYR A 53 -5.51 21.85 -17.75
C TYR A 53 -6.52 22.85 -17.18
N SER A 54 -7.81 22.54 -17.27
CA SER A 54 -8.89 23.37 -16.72
C SER A 54 -9.39 22.90 -15.35
N LEU A 55 -8.79 21.82 -14.81
CA LEU A 55 -9.16 21.29 -13.51
C LEU A 55 -8.69 22.22 -12.39
N ASN A 56 -9.60 22.48 -11.45
CA ASN A 56 -9.28 23.23 -10.24
C ASN A 56 -8.68 22.27 -9.21
N PHE A 57 -7.37 22.36 -9.04
CA PHE A 57 -6.64 21.63 -8.01
C PHE A 57 -6.76 22.32 -6.66
N SER A 58 -6.73 21.53 -5.59
CA SER A 58 -6.64 22.05 -4.22
C SER A 58 -5.34 22.84 -4.00
N ASN A 59 -5.36 23.73 -3.00
CA ASN A 59 -4.14 24.39 -2.54
C ASN A 59 -3.05 23.36 -2.23
N PRO A 60 -1.77 23.64 -2.58
CA PRO A 60 -0.69 22.71 -2.35
C PRO A 60 -0.51 22.43 -0.86
N ILE A 61 -0.57 21.16 -0.48
CA ILE A 61 -0.27 20.73 0.89
C ILE A 61 1.22 20.39 0.92
N SER A 62 2.01 21.25 1.57
CA SER A 62 3.48 21.18 1.64
C SER A 62 4.03 20.29 2.78
N ASP A 63 3.15 19.80 3.65
CA ASP A 63 3.52 19.09 4.90
C ASP A 63 3.72 17.56 4.72
N LEU A 64 3.78 17.09 3.47
CA LEU A 64 3.80 15.67 3.12
C LEU A 64 5.21 15.11 2.86
N LYS A 65 6.26 15.81 3.31
CA LYS A 65 7.67 15.45 3.11
C LYS A 65 8.04 14.03 3.57
N ASN A 66 7.25 13.40 4.45
CA ASN A 66 7.59 12.08 5.02
C ASN A 66 6.72 10.90 4.57
N THR A 67 5.59 11.12 3.89
CA THR A 67 4.62 10.03 3.60
C THR A 67 4.53 9.64 2.12
N PHE A 68 4.79 10.55 1.19
CA PHE A 68 4.59 10.28 -0.25
C PHE A 68 5.88 10.21 -1.08
N ILE A 69 7.04 10.48 -0.48
CA ILE A 69 8.32 10.17 -1.13
C ILE A 69 8.55 8.65 -1.03
N GLU A 70 7.70 7.87 -1.69
CA GLU A 70 8.03 6.48 -1.99
C GLU A 70 9.30 6.53 -2.84
N LYS A 71 10.44 6.13 -2.26
CA LYS A 71 11.71 5.92 -2.97
C LYS A 71 11.42 5.34 -4.35
N LYS A 72 11.88 5.99 -5.42
CA LYS A 72 11.70 5.55 -6.82
C LYS A 72 11.75 4.03 -6.92
N LEU A 73 10.58 3.40 -7.00
CA LEU A 73 10.50 1.94 -7.07
C LEU A 73 11.00 1.53 -8.45
N ASN A 74 11.77 0.44 -8.52
CA ASN A 74 12.20 -0.12 -9.80
C ASN A 74 10.96 -0.32 -10.71
N PRO A 75 10.99 0.09 -11.99
CA PRO A 75 9.85 -0.01 -12.90
C PRO A 75 9.19 -1.40 -12.93
N LYS A 76 9.99 -2.48 -12.82
CA LYS A 76 9.46 -3.86 -12.72
C LYS A 76 8.63 -4.08 -11.45
N ARG A 77 9.04 -3.47 -10.34
CA ARG A 77 8.33 -3.55 -9.05
C ARG A 77 7.05 -2.73 -9.07
N MET A 78 7.07 -1.57 -9.72
CA MET A 78 5.87 -0.73 -9.94
C MET A 78 4.84 -1.47 -10.81
N GLN A 79 5.24 -2.01 -11.96
CA GLN A 79 4.34 -2.81 -12.81
C GLN A 79 3.75 -4.02 -12.06
N ARG A 80 4.54 -4.66 -11.19
CA ARG A 80 4.06 -5.77 -10.35
C ARG A 80 3.01 -5.33 -9.32
N LYS A 81 3.18 -4.15 -8.69
CA LYS A 81 2.17 -3.57 -7.78
C LYS A 81 0.88 -3.25 -8.53
N ILE A 82 0.97 -2.55 -9.67
CA ILE A 82 -0.20 -2.21 -10.52
C ILE A 82 -0.95 -3.48 -10.91
N ARG A 83 -0.24 -4.52 -11.38
CA ARG A 83 -0.88 -5.81 -11.70
C ARG A 83 -1.53 -6.46 -10.48
N GLN A 84 -0.92 -6.41 -9.30
CA GLN A 84 -1.55 -6.97 -8.10
C GLN A 84 -2.88 -6.28 -7.76
N GLU A 85 -2.92 -4.96 -7.89
CA GLU A 85 -4.12 -4.15 -7.63
C GLU A 85 -5.21 -4.43 -8.68
N THR A 86 -4.86 -4.46 -9.97
CA THR A 86 -5.84 -4.66 -11.05
C THR A 86 -6.31 -6.12 -11.22
N THR A 87 -5.44 -7.11 -10.93
CA THR A 87 -5.78 -8.55 -11.04
C THR A 87 -6.73 -9.01 -9.91
N SER A 88 -7.03 -8.16 -8.92
CA SER A 88 -7.94 -8.49 -7.81
C SER A 88 -9.41 -8.66 -8.23
N LYS A 89 -9.76 -8.44 -9.51
CA LYS A 89 -11.11 -8.64 -10.06
C LYS A 89 -11.24 -9.89 -10.97
N GLY A 90 -10.41 -10.92 -10.76
CA GLY A 90 -10.66 -12.23 -11.38
C GLY A 90 -11.81 -12.94 -10.68
N ILE A 91 -12.92 -13.13 -11.39
CA ILE A 91 -14.15 -13.82 -10.95
C ILE A 91 -13.82 -15.11 -10.20
N GLY A 92 -14.01 -15.09 -8.89
CA GLY A 92 -14.01 -16.26 -8.02
C GLY A 92 -15.28 -16.24 -7.17
N THR A 93 -15.87 -17.41 -6.93
CA THR A 93 -17.02 -17.56 -6.03
C THR A 93 -16.70 -16.89 -4.68
N LYS A 94 -17.68 -16.29 -4.00
CA LYS A 94 -17.48 -15.65 -2.67
C LYS A 94 -16.64 -16.54 -1.73
N ALA A 95 -16.86 -17.85 -1.78
CA ALA A 95 -16.08 -18.84 -1.05
C ALA A 95 -14.56 -18.85 -1.35
N GLN A 96 -14.15 -18.71 -2.61
CA GLN A 96 -12.73 -18.69 -3.00
C GLN A 96 -12.03 -17.42 -2.49
N ILE A 97 -12.72 -16.28 -2.51
CA ILE A 97 -12.23 -15.02 -1.95
C ILE A 97 -12.03 -15.17 -0.43
N THR A 98 -13.02 -15.72 0.26
CA THR A 98 -12.95 -15.97 1.71
C THR A 98 -11.80 -16.89 2.08
N LEU A 99 -11.60 -18.00 1.35
CA LEU A 99 -10.50 -18.93 1.59
C LEU A 99 -9.12 -18.30 1.35
N LYS A 100 -9.00 -17.41 0.36
CA LYS A 100 -7.75 -16.69 0.10
C LYS A 100 -7.42 -15.69 1.21
N LEU A 101 -8.41 -14.92 1.66
CA LEU A 101 -8.27 -13.99 2.79
C LEU A 101 -7.89 -14.74 4.07
N GLN A 102 -8.54 -15.86 4.36
CA GLN A 102 -8.21 -16.71 5.52
C GLN A 102 -6.76 -17.21 5.43
N ASN A 103 -6.31 -17.68 4.27
CA ASN A 103 -4.93 -18.11 4.07
C ASN A 103 -3.90 -16.99 4.29
N GLU A 104 -4.20 -15.76 3.87
CA GLU A 104 -3.34 -14.60 4.09
C GLU A 104 -3.25 -14.23 5.57
N GLN A 105 -4.38 -14.22 6.29
CA GLN A 105 -4.42 -14.02 7.74
C GLN A 105 -3.60 -15.08 8.49
N CYS A 106 -3.81 -16.37 8.18
CA CYS A 106 -3.06 -17.47 8.80
C CYS A 106 -1.54 -17.36 8.55
N LYS A 107 -1.10 -16.85 7.39
CA LYS A 107 0.33 -16.63 7.12
C LYS A 107 0.92 -15.56 8.03
N VAL A 108 0.19 -14.49 8.30
CA VAL A 108 0.64 -13.41 9.19
C VAL A 108 0.73 -13.92 10.62
N GLU A 109 -0.29 -14.63 11.10
CA GLU A 109 -0.32 -15.22 12.44
C GLU A 109 0.82 -16.22 12.66
N ARG A 110 1.07 -17.11 11.68
CA ARG A 110 2.19 -18.06 11.74
C ARG A 110 3.54 -17.37 11.86
N LYS A 111 3.75 -16.28 11.10
CA LYS A 111 4.99 -15.49 11.19
C LYS A 111 5.16 -14.87 12.57
N LYS A 112 4.09 -14.30 13.13
CA LYS A 112 4.10 -13.73 14.49
C LYS A 112 4.45 -14.81 15.53
N LYS A 113 3.76 -15.94 15.50
CA LYS A 113 3.99 -17.06 16.43
C LYS A 113 5.41 -17.63 16.31
N SER A 114 5.90 -17.81 15.09
CA SER A 114 7.27 -18.31 14.87
C SER A 114 8.33 -17.34 15.40
N LYS A 115 8.10 -16.03 15.25
CA LYS A 115 8.98 -15.00 15.81
C LYS A 115 8.97 -15.04 17.34
N GLU A 116 7.80 -15.09 17.96
CA GLU A 116 7.65 -15.18 19.43
C GLU A 116 8.32 -16.43 19.99
N GLN A 117 8.16 -17.59 19.34
CA GLN A 117 8.82 -18.83 19.76
C GLN A 117 10.35 -18.71 19.70
N LYS A 118 10.88 -18.11 18.63
CA LYS A 118 12.33 -17.91 18.49
C LYS A 118 12.88 -16.98 19.57
N GLU A 119 12.21 -15.88 19.84
CA GLU A 119 12.60 -14.92 20.90
C GLU A 119 12.56 -15.59 22.28
N PHE A 120 11.54 -16.40 22.56
CA PHE A 120 11.43 -17.15 23.81
C PHE A 120 12.57 -18.16 23.99
N GLU A 121 12.94 -18.89 22.94
CA GLU A 121 14.06 -19.83 22.97
C GLU A 121 15.41 -19.14 23.16
N GLU A 122 15.62 -17.99 22.52
CA GLU A 122 16.83 -17.18 22.69
C GLU A 122 16.96 -16.67 24.12
N GLN A 123 15.88 -16.14 24.70
CA GLN A 123 15.84 -15.68 26.08
C GLN A 123 16.13 -16.83 27.06
N ARG A 124 15.52 -18.01 26.86
CA ARG A 124 15.77 -19.21 27.68
C ARG A 124 17.25 -19.62 27.64
N LYS A 125 17.87 -19.62 26.45
CA LYS A 125 19.29 -19.93 26.29
C LYS A 125 20.18 -18.90 26.98
N PHE A 126 19.82 -17.62 26.91
CA PHE A 126 20.53 -16.53 27.60
C PHE A 126 20.47 -16.69 29.11
N ASP A 127 19.29 -16.93 29.70
CA ASP A 127 19.12 -17.10 31.14
C ASP A 127 19.92 -18.30 31.68
N LEU A 128 19.95 -19.40 30.91
CA LEU A 128 20.78 -20.56 31.24
C LEU A 128 22.27 -20.23 31.22
N LYS A 129 22.74 -19.44 30.25
CA LYS A 129 24.13 -18.97 30.20
C LYS A 129 24.47 -18.08 31.40
N GLN A 130 23.57 -17.15 31.76
CA GLN A 130 23.75 -16.27 32.94
C GLN A 130 23.82 -17.08 34.24
N LYS A 131 22.90 -18.02 34.44
CA LYS A 131 22.92 -18.93 35.61
C LYS A 131 24.22 -19.75 35.68
N LYS A 132 24.70 -20.28 34.54
CA LYS A 132 25.99 -20.99 34.50
C LYS A 132 27.18 -20.08 34.82
N ARG A 133 27.19 -18.85 34.32
CA ARG A 133 28.24 -17.86 34.63
C ARG A 133 28.26 -17.50 36.11
N LEU A 134 27.09 -17.25 36.70
CA LEU A 134 26.94 -16.98 38.14
C LEU A 134 27.42 -18.16 38.99
N LYS A 135 27.05 -19.40 38.63
CA LYS A 135 27.54 -20.61 39.32
C LYS A 135 29.06 -20.77 39.23
N LYS A 136 29.67 -20.47 38.08
CA LYS A 136 31.13 -20.47 37.93
C LYS A 136 31.82 -19.42 38.82
N HIS A 137 31.21 -18.24 38.96
CA HIS A 137 31.74 -17.16 39.81
C HIS A 137 31.59 -17.43 41.31
N LYS A 138 30.61 -18.22 41.73
CA LYS A 138 30.37 -18.48 43.16
C LYS A 138 31.36 -19.46 43.81
N GLY A 139 32.20 -20.14 43.03
CA GLY A 139 33.23 -21.06 43.53
C GLY A 139 32.65 -22.30 44.22
N HIS A 140 33.30 -23.44 44.00
CA HIS A 140 33.45 -24.46 45.04
C HIS A 140 34.89 -24.37 45.52
#